data_AF-E8V2W9-F1
#
_entry.id   AF-E8V2W9-F1
#
_cell.length_a   1.000
_cell.length_b   1.000
_cell.length_c   1.000
_cell.angle_alpha   90.00
_cell.angle_beta   90.00
_cell.angle_gamma   90.00
#
_symmetry.space_group_name_H-M   'P 1'
#
loop_
_entity.id
_entity.type
_entity.pdbx_description
1 polymer ?
#
loop_
_entity_poly.entity_id
_entity_poly.type
_entity_poly.pdbx_seq_one_letter_code
_entity_poly.pdbx_strand_id
1 'polypeptide(L)'
;MQNVGVRLTVNLDADVYSFTSAYAGAKGITLSAALSELVRRAEQAPEAGSDLPRLKTSQHGYLVVAGTGDKLTPEMVKEASEDEVV
;
A
#
# COMPACT_ATOMS: atom_id res chain seq x y z
N MET A 1 18.69 -1.76 22.10
CA MET A 1 19.00 -2.98 21.32
C MET A 1 20.04 -2.61 20.27
N GLN A 2 21.24 -3.21 20.30
CA GLN A 2 22.22 -2.98 19.25
C GLN A 2 21.75 -3.69 17.98
N ASN A 3 21.66 -2.97 16.87
CA ASN A 3 21.35 -3.54 15.56
C ASN A 3 22.63 -4.25 15.09
N VAL A 4 22.75 -5.55 15.34
CA VAL A 4 23.91 -6.34 14.90
C VAL A 4 23.82 -6.49 13.39
N GLY A 5 24.57 -5.64 12.67
CA GLY A 5 24.64 -5.70 11.21
C GLY A 5 25.47 -6.91 10.77
N VAL A 6 24.89 -7.76 9.92
CA VAL A 6 25.61 -8.86 9.26
C VAL A 6 26.18 -8.35 7.95
N ARG A 7 27.45 -8.67 7.65
CA ARG A 7 28.06 -8.44 6.33
C ARG A 7 27.97 -9.71 5.51
N LEU A 8 27.43 -9.59 4.30
CA LEU A 8 27.29 -10.69 3.36
C LEU A 8 27.65 -10.20 1.95
N THR A 9 28.34 -11.06 1.19
CA THR A 9 28.52 -10.88 -0.26
C THR A 9 27.44 -11.67 -0.98
N VAL A 10 26.67 -11.01 -1.83
CA VAL A 10 25.60 -11.64 -2.64
C VAL A 10 25.85 -11.36 -4.11
N ASN A 11 25.48 -12.32 -4.97
CA ASN A 11 25.36 -12.09 -6.40
C ASN A 11 23.94 -11.60 -6.69
N LEU A 12 23.81 -10.52 -7.45
CA LEU A 12 22.54 -9.97 -7.88
C LEU A 12 22.41 -10.13 -9.38
N ASP A 13 21.21 -10.47 -9.84
CA ASP A 13 20.88 -10.38 -11.25
C ASP A 13 20.96 -8.91 -11.72
N ALA A 14 21.28 -8.71 -13.00
CA ALA A 14 21.61 -7.39 -13.53
C ALA A 14 20.45 -6.39 -13.41
N ASP A 15 19.22 -6.87 -13.57
CA ASP A 15 17.97 -6.12 -13.42
C ASP A 15 17.73 -5.73 -11.95
N VAL A 16 17.93 -6.67 -11.02
CA VAL A 16 17.82 -6.42 -9.57
C VAL A 16 18.84 -5.37 -9.13
N TYR A 17 20.09 -5.47 -9.61
CA TYR A 17 21.12 -4.46 -9.34
C TYR A 17 20.73 -3.09 -9.89
N SER A 18 20.25 -3.03 -11.14
CA SER A 18 19.83 -1.79 -11.79
C SER A 18 18.70 -1.10 -11.01
N PHE A 19 17.66 -1.85 -10.66
CA PHE A 19 16.54 -1.35 -9.87
C PHE A 19 16.98 -0.85 -8.50
N THR A 20 17.76 -1.65 -7.76
CA THR A 20 18.21 -1.31 -6.41
C THR A 20 19.12 -0.08 -6.42
N SER A 21 19.97 0.05 -7.44
CA SER A 21 20.85 1.21 -7.63
C SER A 21 20.07 2.48 -7.91
N ALA A 22 19.06 2.42 -8.79
CA ALA A 22 18.17 3.55 -9.07
C ALA A 22 17.38 3.97 -7.81
N TYR A 23 16.85 2.99 -7.07
CA TYR A 23 16.14 3.24 -5.81
C TYR A 23 17.04 3.91 -4.78
N ALA A 24 18.26 3.41 -4.60
CA ALA A 24 19.26 3.98 -3.69
C ALA A 24 19.61 5.42 -4.07
N GLY A 25 19.84 5.67 -5.37
CA GLY A 25 20.11 7.01 -5.90
C GLY A 25 18.96 7.99 -5.66
N ALA A 26 17.72 7.57 -5.93
CA ALA A 26 16.53 8.39 -5.71
C ALA A 26 16.30 8.73 -4.22
N LYS A 27 16.69 7.82 -3.31
CA LYS A 27 16.54 7.98 -1.86
C LYS A 27 17.76 8.64 -1.19
N GLY A 28 18.89 8.78 -1.88
CA GLY A 28 20.14 9.27 -1.31
C GLY A 28 20.72 8.35 -0.22
N ILE A 29 20.51 7.03 -0.34
CA ILE A 29 20.97 6.02 0.63
C ILE A 29 21.97 5.04 -0.01
N THR A 30 22.64 4.24 0.82
CA THR A 30 23.56 3.21 0.32
C THR A 30 22.81 2.04 -0.32
N LEU A 31 23.48 1.31 -1.23
CA LEU A 31 22.90 0.12 -1.87
C LEU A 31 22.45 -0.94 -0.84
N SER A 32 23.23 -1.15 0.23
CA SER A 32 22.87 -2.08 1.31
C SER A 32 21.66 -1.62 2.12
N ALA A 33 21.51 -0.31 2.35
CA ALA A 33 20.34 0.25 3.00
C ALA A 33 19.10 0.11 2.12
N ALA A 34 19.23 0.40 0.81
CA ALA A 34 18.18 0.19 -0.17
C ALA A 34 17.72 -1.27 -0.21
N LEU A 35 18.65 -2.23 -0.30
CA LEU A 35 18.32 -3.65 -0.28
C LEU A 35 17.60 -4.05 1.01
N SER A 36 18.10 -3.61 2.17
CA SER A 36 17.46 -3.88 3.47
C SER A 36 16.04 -3.30 3.55
N GLU A 37 15.82 -2.11 3.00
CA GLU A 37 14.52 -1.44 3.00
C GLU A 37 13.55 -2.12 2.04
N LEU A 38 13.99 -2.47 0.83
CA LEU A 38 13.19 -3.18 -0.17
C LEU A 38 12.73 -4.55 0.32
N VAL A 39 13.61 -5.32 0.97
CA VAL A 39 13.25 -6.62 1.57
C VAL A 39 12.19 -6.44 2.66
N ARG A 40 12.38 -5.50 3.60
CA ARG A 40 11.38 -5.23 4.65
C ARG A 40 10.04 -4.78 4.08
N ARG A 41 10.06 -3.96 3.02
CA ARG A 41 8.83 -3.54 2.33
C ARG A 41 8.13 -4.71 1.67
N ALA A 42 8.88 -5.66 1.10
CA ALA A 42 8.30 -6.87 0.53
C ALA A 42 7.67 -7.76 1.62
N GLU A 43 8.31 -7.90 2.79
CA GLU A 43 7.76 -8.66 3.93
C GLU A 43 6.52 -7.99 4.55
N GLN A 44 6.42 -6.67 4.49
CA GLN A 44 5.30 -5.89 5.01
C GLN A 44 4.20 -5.63 3.98
N ALA A 45 4.47 -5.91 2.70
CA ALA A 45 3.49 -5.74 1.66
C ALA A 45 2.32 -6.70 1.96
N PRO A 46 1.07 -6.20 1.97
CA PRO A 46 -0.08 -7.08 1.99
C PRO A 46 0.08 -8.11 0.85
N GLU A 47 -0.17 -9.38 1.14
CA GLU A 47 -0.33 -10.40 0.10
C GLU A 47 -1.21 -9.82 -1.01
N ALA A 48 -0.81 -9.97 -2.27
CA ALA A 48 -1.58 -9.44 -3.39
C ALA A 48 -2.98 -10.06 -3.39
N GLY A 49 -3.95 -9.38 -2.75
CA GLY A 49 -5.27 -9.92 -2.46
C GLY A 49 -5.84 -9.56 -1.08
N SER A 50 -5.03 -9.14 -0.10
CA SER A 50 -5.54 -8.64 1.18
C SER A 50 -5.71 -7.11 1.14
N ASP A 51 -6.97 -6.70 1.13
CA ASP A 51 -7.43 -5.37 1.53
C ASP A 51 -7.07 -4.16 0.66
N LEU A 52 -7.07 -4.32 -0.68
CA LEU A 52 -7.45 -3.17 -1.51
C LEU A 52 -8.92 -2.84 -1.17
N PRO A 53 -9.27 -1.59 -0.82
CA PRO A 53 -10.62 -1.22 -0.40
C PRO A 53 -11.60 -1.32 -1.57
N ARG A 54 -12.02 -2.54 -1.91
CA ARG A 54 -13.10 -2.90 -2.83
C ARG A 54 -13.14 -2.10 -4.14
N LEU A 55 -12.01 -1.58 -4.64
CA LEU A 55 -12.01 -0.77 -5.85
C LEU A 55 -12.23 -1.70 -7.05
N LYS A 56 -13.29 -1.45 -7.80
CA LYS A 56 -13.63 -2.14 -9.05
C LYS A 56 -13.52 -1.18 -10.21
N THR A 57 -13.15 -1.67 -11.38
CA THR A 57 -13.21 -0.87 -12.61
C THR A 57 -14.66 -0.80 -13.09
N SER A 58 -15.20 0.41 -13.27
CA SER A 58 -16.52 0.62 -13.87
C SER A 58 -16.52 0.29 -15.37
N GLN A 59 -17.71 0.17 -15.96
CA GLN A 59 -17.87 -0.02 -17.41
C GLN A 59 -17.22 1.09 -18.28
N HIS A 60 -16.86 2.23 -17.67
CA HIS A 60 -16.20 3.36 -18.32
C HIS A 60 -14.69 3.47 -17.99
N GLY A 61 -14.12 2.48 -17.29
CA GLY A 61 -12.69 2.43 -16.98
C GLY A 61 -12.25 3.14 -15.70
N TYR A 62 -13.15 3.79 -14.97
CA TYR A 62 -12.84 4.45 -13.69
C TYR A 62 -12.79 3.46 -12.53
N LEU A 63 -11.86 3.65 -11.59
CA LEU A 63 -11.86 2.94 -10.30
C LEU A 63 -12.98 3.46 -9.40
N VAL A 64 -13.88 2.58 -8.96
CA VAL A 64 -15.02 2.89 -8.08
C VAL A 64 -14.99 2.00 -6.84
N VAL A 65 -15.37 2.53 -5.68
CA VAL A 65 -15.58 1.71 -4.48
C VAL A 65 -16.75 0.77 -4.76
N ALA A 66 -16.59 -0.55 -4.58
CA ALA A 66 -17.69 -1.47 -4.77
C ALA A 66 -18.82 -1.09 -3.81
N GLY A 67 -19.99 -0.80 -4.37
CA GLY A 67 -21.21 -0.42 -3.64
C GLY A 67 -21.60 -1.52 -2.67
N THR A 68 -21.02 -1.47 -1.48
CA THR A 68 -21.21 -2.43 -0.39
C THR A 68 -21.71 -1.77 0.87
N GLY A 69 -21.95 -0.45 0.81
CA GLY A 69 -22.71 0.26 1.82
C GLY A 69 -24.20 0.08 1.56
N ASP A 70 -24.98 0.14 2.64
CA ASP A 70 -26.43 0.15 2.58
C ASP A 70 -26.91 1.39 1.82
N LYS A 71 -27.99 1.23 1.06
CA LYS A 71 -28.60 2.36 0.36
C LYS A 71 -29.20 3.31 1.40
N LEU A 72 -28.78 4.56 1.37
CA LEU A 72 -29.42 5.62 2.14
C LEU A 72 -30.88 5.74 1.68
N THR A 73 -31.85 5.48 2.55
CA THR A 73 -33.27 5.63 2.23
C THR A 73 -33.82 6.97 2.75
N PRO A 74 -34.92 7.49 2.18
CA PRO A 74 -35.57 8.71 2.68
C PRO A 74 -35.94 8.63 4.17
N GLU A 75 -36.33 7.45 4.65
CA GLU A 75 -36.66 7.20 6.05
C GLU A 75 -35.44 7.38 6.95
N MET A 76 -34.28 6.84 6.55
CA MET A 76 -33.02 7.00 7.28
C MET A 76 -32.58 8.47 7.37
N VAL A 77 -32.81 9.26 6.31
CA VAL A 77 -32.52 10.70 6.29
C VAL A 77 -33.45 11.45 7.22
N LYS A 78 -34.73 11.08 7.24
CA LYS A 78 -35.74 11.70 8.10
C LYS A 78 -35.45 11.45 9.57
N GLU A 79 -35.17 10.21 9.96
CA GLU A 79 -34.83 9.83 11.33
C GLU A 79 -33.59 10.59 11.84
N ALA A 80 -32.53 10.68 11.02
CA ALA A 80 -31.32 11.42 11.38
C ALA A 80 -31.54 12.95 11.51
N SER A 81 -32.57 13.49 10.87
CA SER A 81 -32.89 14.94 10.93
C SER A 81 -33.76 15.30 12.13
N GLU A 82 -34.40 14.33 12.78
CA GLU A 82 -35.30 14.54 13.92
C GLU A 82 -34.55 14.60 15.27
N ASP A 83 -33.27 14.20 15.30
CA ASP A 83 -32.39 14.28 16.47
C ASP A 83 -31.69 15.67 16.65
N GLU A 84 -31.85 16.59 15.70
CA GLU A 84 -31.31 17.96 15.78
C GLU A 84 -32.40 18.98 16.17
N VAL A 85 -32.93 18.83 17.38
CA VAL A 85 -33.70 19.87 18.07
C VAL A 85 -33.22 19.95 19.52
N VAL A 86 -32.23 20.82 19.75
CA VAL A 86 -31.85 21.34 21.07
C VAL A 86 -32.48 22.71 21.25
#